data_AF-G5QKS1-F1
#
_entry.id   AF-G5QKS1-F1
#
_cell.length_a   1.000
_cell.length_b   1.000
_cell.length_c   1.000
_cell.angle_alpha   90.00
_cell.angle_beta   90.00
_cell.angle_gamma   90.00
#
_symmetry.space_group_name_H-M   'P 1'
#
loop_
_entity.id
_entity.type
_entity.pdbx_description
1 polymer ?
#
loop_
_entity_poly.entity_id
_entity_poly.type
_entity_poly.pdbx_seq_one_letter_code
_entity_poly.pdbx_strand_id
1 'polypeptide(L)'
;MLFTRDNLALERQLAKFRAHWPDMTPEWFESRAWIWLHYAVVKLGRGELFEAIGMLSFFREQVLGPMLYRRANLPQRGVRRIEFHGIDPDGLLTSTLATHDRDSVSIAIRMAVDAYINLRADALPENTADDAARRAVLAMLKEYSDRG
;
A
#
# COMPACT_ATOMS: atom_id res chain seq x y z
N MET A 1 0.78 9.11 29.36
CA MET A 1 0.86 8.91 30.83
C MET A 1 0.11 7.62 31.14
N LEU A 2 0.74 6.61 31.74
CA LEU A 2 0.09 5.31 31.98
C LEU A 2 -0.54 5.19 33.38
N PHE A 3 -0.22 6.12 34.31
CA PHE A 3 -0.84 6.25 35.63
C PHE A 3 -0.66 7.67 36.17
N THR A 4 -1.67 8.22 36.88
CA THR A 4 -1.59 9.48 37.63
C THR A 4 -2.36 9.34 38.95
N ARG A 5 -1.93 10.07 39.98
CA ARG A 5 -2.71 10.28 41.21
C ARG A 5 -3.54 11.57 41.16
N ASP A 6 -3.27 12.45 40.20
CA ASP A 6 -3.98 13.70 39.97
C ASP A 6 -4.57 13.68 38.55
N ASN A 7 -5.86 13.30 38.47
CA ASN A 7 -6.59 13.22 37.21
C ASN A 7 -6.83 14.61 36.60
N LEU A 8 -7.00 15.64 37.43
CA LEU A 8 -7.31 16.99 36.96
C LEU A 8 -6.09 17.64 36.29
N ALA A 9 -4.90 17.42 36.86
CA ALA A 9 -3.65 17.83 36.24
C ALA A 9 -3.40 17.10 34.91
N LEU A 10 -3.73 15.80 34.84
CA LEU A 10 -3.61 15.02 33.61
C LEU A 10 -4.57 15.51 32.52
N GLU A 11 -5.86 15.72 32.84
CA GLU A 11 -6.85 16.24 31.88
C GLU A 11 -6.42 17.59 31.31
N ARG A 12 -5.94 18.52 32.16
CA ARG A 12 -5.41 19.82 31.73
C ARG A 12 -4.19 19.69 30.81
N GLN A 13 -3.35 18.67 31.02
CA GLN A 13 -2.20 18.42 30.14
C GLN A 13 -2.63 17.79 28.82
N LEU A 14 -3.51 16.77 28.84
CA LEU A 14 -4.01 16.14 27.62
C LEU A 14 -4.81 17.11 26.75
N ALA A 15 -5.58 18.02 27.35
CA ALA A 15 -6.32 19.05 26.63
C ALA A 15 -5.42 20.01 25.82
N LYS A 16 -4.12 20.09 26.13
CA LYS A 16 -3.15 20.90 25.38
C LYS A 16 -2.67 20.23 24.10
N PHE A 17 -2.91 18.93 23.93
CA PHE A 17 -2.46 18.17 22.78
C PHE A 17 -3.64 17.77 21.90
N ARG A 18 -3.50 17.98 20.60
CA ARG A 18 -4.36 17.33 19.60
C ARG A 18 -3.57 16.20 18.97
N ALA A 19 -4.12 15.00 19.02
CA ALA A 19 -3.57 13.89 18.28
C ALA A 19 -3.84 14.12 16.78
N HIS A 20 -2.76 14.19 15.99
CA HIS A 20 -2.84 14.12 14.55
C HIS A 20 -2.32 12.75 14.12
N TRP A 21 -3.06 12.08 13.26
CA TRP A 21 -2.56 10.84 12.68
C TRP A 21 -1.54 11.18 11.59
N PRO A 22 -0.37 10.52 11.54
CA PRO A 22 0.67 10.83 10.56
C PRO A 22 0.30 10.26 9.18
N ASP A 23 -0.71 10.86 8.53
CA ASP A 23 -1.15 10.49 7.20
C ASP A 23 -0.08 10.84 6.16
N MET A 24 0.17 9.91 5.24
CA MET A 24 1.13 10.09 4.14
C MET A 24 0.50 10.86 2.99
N THR A 25 1.32 11.64 2.28
CA THR A 25 0.90 12.46 1.13
C THR A 25 0.82 11.62 -0.16
N PRO A 26 0.10 12.09 -1.19
CA PRO A 26 0.11 11.46 -2.51
C PRO A 26 1.52 11.24 -3.09
N GLU A 27 2.44 12.19 -2.91
CA GLU A 27 3.82 12.14 -3.42
C GLU A 27 4.65 11.05 -2.71
N TRP A 28 4.39 10.86 -1.42
CA TRP A 28 4.99 9.78 -0.66
C TRP A 28 4.54 8.43 -1.24
N PHE A 29 3.24 8.25 -1.47
CA PHE A 29 2.71 7.02 -2.07
C PHE A 29 3.27 6.78 -3.46
N GLU A 30 3.31 7.80 -4.32
CA GLU A 30 3.84 7.70 -5.69
C GLU A 30 5.30 7.24 -5.70
N SER A 31 6.14 7.86 -4.87
CA SER A 31 7.55 7.54 -4.83
C SER A 31 7.78 6.11 -4.33
N ARG A 32 7.04 5.68 -3.30
CA ARG A 32 7.21 4.33 -2.71
C ARG A 32 6.59 3.24 -3.56
N ALA A 33 5.47 3.52 -4.22
CA ALA A 33 4.74 2.49 -4.93
C ALA A 33 5.56 1.89 -6.07
N TRP A 34 6.18 2.75 -6.88
CA TRP A 34 6.99 2.28 -7.99
C TRP A 34 8.28 1.58 -7.55
N ILE A 35 8.94 2.09 -6.51
CA ILE A 35 10.15 1.45 -5.96
C ILE A 35 9.82 0.04 -5.45
N TRP A 36 8.73 -0.12 -4.68
CA TRP A 36 8.40 -1.41 -4.09
C TRP A 36 7.80 -2.41 -5.09
N LEU A 37 6.98 -1.94 -6.04
CA LEU A 37 6.51 -2.79 -7.13
C LEU A 37 7.66 -3.24 -8.03
N HIS A 38 8.66 -2.38 -8.29
CA HIS A 38 9.88 -2.78 -8.97
C HIS A 38 10.59 -3.91 -8.23
N TYR A 39 10.77 -3.81 -6.90
CA TYR A 39 11.38 -4.88 -6.11
C TYR A 39 10.59 -6.19 -6.15
N ALA A 40 9.25 -6.14 -6.13
CA ALA A 40 8.41 -7.32 -6.26
C ALA A 40 8.66 -8.03 -7.60
N VAL A 41 8.74 -7.28 -8.70
CA VAL A 41 9.03 -7.83 -10.03
C VAL A 41 10.44 -8.39 -10.12
N VAL A 42 11.46 -7.70 -9.57
CA VAL A 42 12.84 -8.20 -9.55
C VAL A 42 12.96 -9.52 -8.79
N LYS A 43 12.28 -9.64 -7.64
CA LYS A 43 12.23 -10.89 -6.84
C LYS A 43 11.56 -12.02 -7.61
N LEU A 44 10.43 -11.76 -8.27
CA LEU A 44 9.78 -12.71 -9.18
C LEU A 44 10.74 -13.16 -10.31
N GLY A 45 11.44 -12.21 -10.93
CA GLY A 45 12.40 -12.48 -12.00
C GLY A 45 13.51 -13.46 -11.59
N ARG A 46 13.93 -13.43 -10.32
CA ARG A 46 14.93 -14.34 -9.73
C ARG A 46 14.36 -15.68 -9.25
N GLY A 47 13.04 -15.86 -9.29
CA GLY A 47 12.37 -17.05 -8.75
C GLY A 47 12.24 -17.03 -7.21
N GLU A 48 12.47 -15.88 -6.56
CA GLU A 48 12.34 -15.71 -5.11
C GLU A 48 10.85 -15.52 -4.74
N LEU A 49 10.01 -16.54 -4.95
CA LEU A 49 8.55 -16.39 -4.88
C LEU A 49 8.05 -15.95 -3.49
N PHE A 50 8.59 -16.52 -2.40
CA PHE A 50 8.23 -16.10 -1.04
C PHE A 50 8.59 -14.63 -0.77
N GLU A 51 9.73 -14.17 -1.28
CA GLU A 51 10.15 -12.77 -1.17
C GLU A 51 9.24 -11.84 -1.97
N ALA A 52 8.82 -12.26 -3.16
CA ALA A 52 7.86 -11.51 -3.98
C ALA A 52 6.47 -11.43 -3.29
N ILE A 53 5.99 -12.55 -2.73
CA ILE A 53 4.75 -12.59 -1.93
C ILE A 53 4.87 -11.69 -0.68
N GLY A 54 6.03 -11.72 0.00
CA GLY A 54 6.32 -10.84 1.13
C GLY A 54 6.27 -9.37 0.74
N MET A 55 6.84 -9.01 -0.42
CA MET A 55 6.75 -7.65 -0.96
C MET A 55 5.31 -7.22 -1.28
N LEU A 56 4.47 -8.13 -1.80
CA LEU A 56 3.04 -7.85 -2.02
C LEU A 56 2.31 -7.60 -0.69
N SER A 57 2.62 -8.38 0.35
CA SER A 57 2.05 -8.15 1.69
C SER A 57 2.46 -6.80 2.26
N PHE A 58 3.76 -6.49 2.18
CA PHE A 58 4.29 -5.20 2.62
C PHE A 58 3.66 -4.03 1.84
N PHE A 59 3.47 -4.19 0.52
CA PHE A 59 2.82 -3.20 -0.32
C PHE A 59 1.36 -2.95 0.09
N ARG A 60 0.60 -3.99 0.43
CA ARG A 60 -0.74 -3.84 1.00
C ARG A 60 -0.72 -3.05 2.31
N GLU A 61 0.20 -3.37 3.21
CA GLU A 61 0.29 -2.74 4.53
C GLU A 61 0.70 -1.26 4.46
N GLN A 62 1.60 -0.91 3.56
CA GLN A 62 2.21 0.43 3.54
C GLN A 62 1.60 1.37 2.48
N VAL A 63 0.93 0.85 1.46
CA VAL A 63 0.40 1.65 0.34
C VAL A 63 -1.10 1.46 0.18
N LEU A 64 -1.54 0.26 -0.23
CA LEU A 64 -2.95 0.07 -0.62
C LEU A 64 -3.92 0.24 0.56
N GLY A 65 -3.60 -0.34 1.71
CA GLY A 65 -4.40 -0.19 2.93
C GLY A 65 -4.55 1.27 3.38
N PRO A 66 -3.45 2.01 3.59
CA PRO A 66 -3.49 3.44 3.86
C PRO A 66 -4.29 4.26 2.84
N MET A 67 -4.16 3.97 1.54
CA MET A 67 -4.91 4.67 0.50
C MET A 67 -6.42 4.36 0.55
N LEU A 68 -6.83 3.14 0.91
CA LEU A 68 -8.24 2.81 1.17
C LEU A 68 -8.79 3.58 2.37
N TYR A 69 -8.01 3.68 3.46
CA TYR A 69 -8.37 4.52 4.60
C TYR A 69 -8.53 5.99 4.19
N ARG A 70 -7.61 6.51 3.38
CA ARG A 70 -7.69 7.87 2.82
C ARG A 70 -8.97 8.07 2.00
N ARG A 71 -9.31 7.13 1.10
CA ARG A 71 -10.55 7.16 0.30
C ARG A 71 -11.80 7.24 1.19
N ALA A 72 -11.78 6.54 2.32
CA ALA A 72 -12.86 6.54 3.30
C ALA A 72 -12.84 7.74 4.28
N ASN A 73 -11.92 8.70 4.13
CA ASN A 73 -11.68 9.80 5.08
C ASN A 73 -11.42 9.32 6.51
N LEU A 74 -10.70 8.21 6.65
CA LEU A 74 -10.31 7.61 7.92
C LEU A 74 -8.78 7.67 8.10
N PRO A 75 -8.27 7.63 9.35
CA PRO A 75 -6.83 7.62 9.61
C PRO A 75 -6.12 6.43 8.95
N GLN A 76 -4.97 6.67 8.31
CA GLN A 76 -4.23 5.67 7.56
C GLN A 76 -3.61 4.59 8.46
N ARG A 77 -4.30 3.46 8.63
CA ARG A 77 -3.95 2.41 9.61
C ARG A 77 -3.37 1.13 9.01
N GLY A 78 -2.70 1.25 7.87
CA GLY A 78 -2.24 0.09 7.12
C GLY A 78 -3.43 -0.76 6.70
N VAL A 79 -3.41 -2.06 7.03
CA VAL A 79 -4.54 -2.99 6.82
C VAL A 79 -5.32 -3.31 8.10
N ARG A 80 -5.03 -2.62 9.21
CA ARG A 80 -5.57 -2.98 10.53
C ARG A 80 -7.08 -2.76 10.62
N ARG A 81 -7.85 -3.86 10.62
CA ARG A 81 -9.33 -3.88 10.72
C ARG A 81 -10.03 -3.32 9.47
N ILE A 82 -9.44 -3.48 8.28
CA ILE A 82 -10.08 -3.05 7.03
C ILE A 82 -11.44 -3.72 6.83
N GLU A 83 -11.57 -4.99 7.19
CA GLU A 83 -12.79 -5.78 7.06
C GLU A 83 -13.93 -5.21 7.91
N PHE A 84 -13.60 -4.72 9.11
CA PHE A 84 -14.58 -4.09 10.00
C PHE A 84 -15.14 -2.79 9.43
N HIS A 85 -14.32 -2.03 8.69
CA HIS A 85 -14.73 -0.77 8.11
C HIS A 85 -15.42 -0.93 6.74
N GLY A 86 -15.29 -2.09 6.09
CA GLY A 86 -15.91 -2.35 4.79
C GLY A 86 -15.39 -1.43 3.67
N ILE A 87 -14.14 -0.97 3.77
CA ILE A 87 -13.57 0.05 2.87
C ILE A 87 -12.91 -0.51 1.61
N ASP A 88 -12.96 -1.83 1.39
CA ASP A 88 -12.49 -2.52 0.19
C ASP A 88 -13.61 -3.35 -0.46
N PRO A 89 -14.73 -2.73 -0.92
CA PRO A 89 -15.87 -3.45 -1.46
C PRO A 89 -15.55 -4.18 -2.76
N ASP A 90 -14.59 -3.69 -3.54
CA ASP A 90 -14.17 -4.28 -4.83
C ASP A 90 -13.12 -5.40 -4.65
N GLY A 91 -12.69 -5.67 -3.42
CA GLY A 91 -11.71 -6.70 -3.12
C GLY A 91 -10.32 -6.43 -3.70
N LEU A 92 -9.91 -5.16 -3.80
CA LEU A 92 -8.60 -4.75 -4.31
C LEU A 92 -7.47 -5.43 -3.54
N LEU A 93 -7.55 -5.52 -2.21
CA LEU A 93 -6.51 -6.18 -1.42
C LEU A 93 -6.48 -7.69 -1.66
N THR A 94 -7.65 -8.32 -1.73
CA THR A 94 -7.77 -9.77 -1.99
C THR A 94 -7.21 -10.14 -3.37
N SER A 95 -7.40 -9.27 -4.37
CA SER A 95 -6.89 -9.47 -5.72
C SER A 95 -5.35 -9.48 -5.83
N THR A 96 -4.65 -9.01 -4.79
CA THR A 96 -3.18 -9.03 -4.71
C THR A 96 -2.64 -10.22 -3.92
N LEU A 97 -3.50 -11.16 -3.49
CA LEU A 97 -3.06 -12.41 -2.88
C LEU A 97 -2.54 -13.36 -3.95
N ALA A 98 -1.31 -13.82 -3.77
CA ALA A 98 -0.67 -14.81 -4.63
C ALA A 98 -0.48 -16.12 -3.87
N THR A 99 -0.68 -17.23 -4.58
CA THR A 99 -0.18 -18.54 -4.16
C THR A 99 1.32 -18.64 -4.45
N HIS A 100 1.99 -19.67 -3.92
CA HIS A 100 3.39 -19.96 -4.25
C HIS A 100 3.52 -20.57 -5.65
N ASP A 101 3.21 -19.75 -6.64
CA ASP A 101 3.20 -20.07 -8.06
C ASP A 101 3.62 -18.82 -8.85
N ARG A 102 4.39 -18.99 -9.92
CA ARG A 102 5.00 -17.87 -10.66
C ARG A 102 3.93 -17.00 -11.34
N ASP A 103 2.94 -17.63 -11.97
CA ASP A 103 1.88 -16.93 -12.69
C ASP A 103 0.96 -16.21 -11.72
N SER A 104 0.60 -16.88 -10.62
CA SER A 104 -0.18 -16.27 -9.53
C SER A 104 0.52 -15.02 -8.96
N VAL A 105 1.84 -15.07 -8.72
CA VAL A 105 2.62 -13.90 -8.27
C VAL A 105 2.63 -12.80 -9.33
N SER A 106 2.83 -13.14 -10.61
CA SER A 106 2.79 -12.16 -11.69
C SER A 106 1.45 -11.44 -11.79
N ILE A 107 0.35 -12.20 -11.73
CA ILE A 107 -1.02 -11.66 -11.72
C ILE A 107 -1.23 -10.77 -10.49
N ALA A 108 -0.81 -11.20 -9.30
CA ALA A 108 -0.97 -10.40 -8.09
C ALA A 108 -0.18 -9.07 -8.15
N ILE A 109 1.01 -9.05 -8.77
CA ILE A 109 1.76 -7.80 -9.00
C ILE A 109 1.00 -6.89 -9.98
N ARG A 110 0.42 -7.46 -11.05
CA ARG A 110 -0.43 -6.69 -11.98
C ARG A 110 -1.62 -6.07 -11.24
N MET A 111 -2.32 -6.86 -10.44
CA MET A 111 -3.46 -6.39 -9.65
C MET A 111 -3.05 -5.31 -8.65
N ALA A 112 -1.85 -5.40 -8.06
CA ALA A 112 -1.32 -4.38 -7.17
C ALA A 112 -1.03 -3.05 -7.89
N VAL A 113 -0.51 -3.10 -9.12
CA VAL A 113 -0.34 -1.91 -9.98
C VAL A 113 -1.69 -1.28 -10.28
N ASP A 114 -2.68 -2.07 -10.70
CA ASP A 114 -3.99 -1.55 -11.08
C ASP A 114 -4.76 -0.99 -9.88
N ALA A 115 -4.69 -1.65 -8.72
CA ALA A 115 -5.23 -1.16 -7.46
C ALA A 115 -4.58 0.18 -7.05
N TYR A 116 -3.25 0.29 -7.18
CA TYR A 116 -2.54 1.54 -6.91
C TYR A 116 -3.03 2.67 -7.82
N ILE A 117 -3.11 2.43 -9.13
CA ILE A 117 -3.58 3.43 -10.11
C ILE A 117 -5.02 3.87 -9.82
N ASN A 118 -5.89 2.92 -9.46
CA ASN A 118 -7.26 3.21 -9.04
C ASN A 118 -7.28 4.13 -7.81
N LEU A 119 -6.57 3.79 -6.75
CA LEU A 119 -6.52 4.55 -5.50
C LEU A 119 -5.78 5.90 -5.63
N ARG A 120 -4.84 5.99 -6.57
CA ARG A 120 -4.11 7.22 -6.89
C ARG A 120 -5.03 8.29 -7.49
N ALA A 121 -6.09 7.88 -8.20
CA ALA A 121 -7.04 8.82 -8.80
C ALA A 121 -7.79 9.67 -7.77
N ASP A 122 -7.91 9.22 -6.52
CA ASP A 122 -8.57 9.99 -5.45
C ASP A 122 -7.81 11.27 -5.07
N ALA A 123 -6.48 11.27 -5.26
CA ALA A 123 -5.60 12.41 -5.03
C ALA A 123 -4.33 12.23 -5.85
N LEU A 124 -4.26 12.94 -6.97
CA LEU A 124 -3.14 12.87 -7.91
C LEU A 124 -1.90 13.53 -7.33
N PRO A 125 -0.75 12.84 -7.31
CA PRO A 125 0.53 13.45 -6.98
C PRO A 125 0.97 14.45 -8.06
N GLU A 126 1.66 15.52 -7.68
CA GLU A 126 2.20 16.47 -8.67
C GLU A 126 3.33 15.86 -9.53
N ASN A 127 4.01 14.81 -9.04
CA ASN A 127 5.16 14.19 -9.68
C ASN A 127 4.82 13.10 -10.72
N THR A 128 3.57 12.97 -11.17
CA THR A 128 3.13 11.87 -12.07
C THR A 128 3.13 12.18 -13.57
N ALA A 129 3.74 13.29 -14.00
CA ALA A 129 3.48 13.90 -15.31
C ALA A 129 3.70 12.99 -16.54
N ASP A 130 4.40 11.85 -16.43
CA ASP A 130 4.73 11.00 -17.58
C ASP A 130 4.38 9.50 -17.44
N ASP A 131 3.89 9.01 -16.30
CA ASP A 131 3.60 7.59 -16.02
C ASP A 131 4.74 6.61 -16.44
N ALA A 132 5.99 7.08 -16.53
CA ALA A 132 7.12 6.28 -17.04
C ALA A 132 7.44 5.10 -16.13
N ALA A 133 7.36 5.30 -14.81
CA ALA A 133 7.60 4.25 -13.82
C ALA A 133 6.59 3.09 -13.96
N ARG A 134 5.31 3.40 -14.19
CA ARG A 134 4.28 2.41 -14.49
C ARG A 134 4.67 1.58 -15.70
N ARG A 135 4.98 2.23 -16.83
CA ARG A 135 5.37 1.53 -18.06
C ARG A 135 6.59 0.64 -17.86
N ALA A 136 7.60 1.13 -17.14
CA ALA A 136 8.81 0.37 -16.85
C ALA A 136 8.52 -0.90 -16.02
N VAL A 137 7.73 -0.78 -14.93
CA VAL A 137 7.33 -1.93 -14.11
C VAL A 137 6.54 -2.95 -14.92
N LEU A 138 5.58 -2.51 -15.74
CA LEU A 138 4.74 -3.41 -16.52
C LEU A 138 5.50 -4.11 -17.65
N ALA A 139 6.45 -3.41 -18.29
CA ALA A 139 7.33 -3.99 -19.29
C ALA A 139 8.25 -5.06 -18.67
N MET A 140 8.86 -4.76 -17.53
CA MET A 140 9.71 -5.70 -16.79
C MET A 140 8.91 -6.92 -16.30
N LEU A 141 7.69 -6.72 -15.81
CA LEU A 141 6.81 -7.82 -15.38
C LEU A 141 6.48 -8.75 -16.56
N LYS A 142 6.20 -8.18 -17.75
CA LYS A 142 5.98 -8.96 -18.97
C LYS A 142 7.22 -9.78 -19.32
N GLU A 143 8.39 -9.15 -19.36
CA GLU A 143 9.66 -9.81 -19.67
C GLU A 143 9.94 -11.01 -18.76
N TYR A 144 9.67 -10.89 -17.45
CA TYR A 144 9.91 -11.99 -16.52
C TYR A 144 8.80 -13.04 -16.52
N SER A 145 7.58 -12.69 -16.86
CA SER A 145 6.50 -13.68 -17.03
C SER A 145 6.78 -14.59 -18.22
N ASP A 146 7.28 -14.02 -19.33
CA ASP A 146 7.60 -14.76 -20.56
C ASP A 146 8.85 -15.67 -20.45
N ARG A 147 9.60 -15.59 -19.34
CA ARG A 147 10.85 -16.36 -19.09
C ARG A 147 10.66 -17.59 -18.20
N GLY A 148 9.47 -17.77 -17.61
CA GLY A 148 9.11 -18.97 -16.84
C GLY A 148 8.60 -20.07 -17.75
#